data_AF-A0A4U5N1U0-F1
#
_entry.id   AF-A0A4U5N1U0-F1
#
_cell.length_a   1.000
_cell.length_b   1.000
_cell.length_c   1.000
_cell.angle_alpha   90.00
_cell.angle_beta   90.00
_cell.angle_gamma   90.00
#
_symmetry.space_group_name_H-M   'P 1'
#
loop_
_entity.id
_entity.type
_entity.pdbx_description
1 polymer ?
#
loop_
_entity_poly.entity_id
_entity_poly.type
_entity_poly.pdbx_seq_one_letter_code
_entity_poly.pdbx_strand_id
1 'polypeptide(L)' 'MIKQILKEPRRSSELPEVMEQYEKAIENPRTHVGPQGTGALLFAVFRGKVSEGIDFTDDRGPGQMRDFRWDTVS' A
#
# COMPACT_ATOMS: atom_id res chain seq x y z
N MET A 1 -5.67 -14.04 16.44
CA MET A 1 -5.73 -12.85 15.57
C MET A 1 -4.62 -13.00 14.54
N ILE A 2 -4.95 -13.08 13.25
CA ILE A 2 -3.97 -13.32 12.17
C ILE A 2 -3.89 -12.06 11.30
N LYS A 3 -2.68 -11.61 10.99
CA LYS A 3 -2.43 -10.53 10.03
C LYS A 3 -1.60 -11.05 8.86
N GLN A 4 -1.95 -10.63 7.65
CA GLN A 4 -1.15 -10.91 6.46
C GLN A 4 0.10 -10.03 6.45
N ILE A 5 1.26 -10.63 6.15
CA ILE A 5 2.52 -9.90 6.09
C ILE A 5 2.91 -9.73 4.62
N LEU A 6 2.97 -8.48 4.18
CA LEU A 6 3.40 -8.08 2.85
C LEU A 6 4.77 -7.42 2.95
N LYS A 7 5.54 -7.51 1.88
CA LYS A 7 6.89 -6.94 1.79
C LYS A 7 6.96 -6.10 0.53
N GLU A 8 7.81 -5.08 0.58
CA GLU A 8 8.12 -4.30 -0.61
C GLU A 8 8.55 -5.21 -1.76
N PRO A 9 7.98 -4.99 -2.94
CA PRO A 9 8.35 -5.76 -4.12
C PRO A 9 9.80 -5.47 -4.53
N ARG A 10 10.43 -6.44 -5.19
CA ARG A 10 11.78 -6.25 -5.74
C ARG A 10 11.77 -5.38 -7.00
N ARG A 11 10.63 -5.33 -7.70
CA ARG A 11 10.44 -4.54 -8.92
C ARG A 11 9.28 -3.57 -8.73
N SER A 12 9.44 -2.35 -9.23
CA SER A 12 8.36 -1.35 -9.20
C SER A 12 7.09 -1.81 -9.92
N SER A 13 7.22 -2.66 -10.94
CA SER A 13 6.09 -3.25 -11.67
C SER A 13 5.20 -4.15 -10.81
N GLU A 14 5.70 -4.66 -9.68
CA GLU A 14 4.97 -5.55 -8.76
C GLU A 14 4.31 -4.75 -7.62
N LEU A 15 4.60 -3.45 -7.49
CA LEU A 15 4.03 -2.59 -6.46
C LEU A 15 2.50 -2.50 -6.51
N PRO A 16 1.86 -2.33 -7.68
CA PRO A 16 0.40 -2.30 -7.74
C PRO A 16 -0.25 -3.57 -7.17
N GLU A 17 0.34 -4.74 -7.44
CA GLU A 17 -0.16 -6.03 -6.93
C GLU A 17 -0.03 -6.14 -5.41
N VAL A 18 1.13 -5.75 -4.85
CA VAL A 18 1.35 -5.77 -3.39
C VAL A 18 0.39 -4.80 -2.68
N MET A 19 0.12 -3.64 -3.28
CA MET A 19 -0.83 -2.66 -2.74
C MET A 19 -2.28 -3.18 -2.80
N GLU A 20 -2.69 -3.79 -3.92
CA GLU A 20 -4.01 -4.42 -4.04
C GLU A 20 -4.21 -5.53 -2.99
N GLN A 21 -3.18 -6.34 -2.73
CA GLN A 21 -3.22 -7.36 -1.67
C GLN A 21 -3.34 -6.73 -0.28
N TYR A 22 -2.65 -5.62 -0.03
CA TYR A 22 -2.74 -4.89 1.24
C TYR A 22 -4.15 -4.35 1.47
N GLU A 23 -4.73 -3.66 0.48
CA GLU A 23 -6.07 -3.07 0.53
C GLU A 23 -7.13 -4.13 0.82
N LYS A 24 -7.15 -5.21 0.03
CA LYS A 24 -8.06 -6.34 0.24
C LYS A 24 -7.96 -6.91 1.65
N ALA A 25 -6.74 -7.06 2.17
CA ALA A 25 -6.50 -7.62 3.48
C ALA A 25 -6.93 -6.70 4.63
N ILE A 26 -6.98 -5.38 4.46
CA ILE A 26 -7.48 -4.44 5.49
C ILE A 26 -8.98 -4.18 5.38
N GLU A 27 -9.55 -4.20 4.18
CA GLU A 27 -11.00 -3.98 3.96
C GLU A 27 -11.82 -5.20 4.34
N ASN A 28 -11.41 -6.38 3.86
CA ASN A 28 -12.15 -7.63 4.05
C ASN A 28 -11.23 -8.76 4.56
N PRO A 29 -10.60 -8.60 5.74
CA PRO A 29 -9.59 -9.52 6.25
C PRO A 29 -10.11 -10.95 6.41
N ARG A 30 -11.39 -11.13 6.75
CA ARG A 30 -11.98 -12.47 6.90
C ARG A 30 -12.03 -13.25 5.59
N THR A 31 -12.18 -12.54 4.48
CA THR A 31 -12.25 -13.09 3.13
C THR A 31 -10.85 -13.31 2.55
N HIS A 32 -9.93 -12.37 2.76
CA HIS A 32 -8.63 -12.35 2.08
C HIS A 32 -7.47 -12.92 2.90
N VAL A 33 -7.55 -12.87 4.23
CA VAL A 33 -6.55 -13.44 5.15
C VAL A 33 -7.05 -14.74 5.78
N GLY A 34 -8.37 -14.89 5.95
CA GLY A 34 -9.05 -16.09 6.44
C GLY A 34 -9.94 -15.82 7.67
N PRO A 35 -10.66 -16.83 8.21
CA PRO A 35 -11.71 -16.61 9.22
C PRO A 35 -11.26 -15.89 10.51
N GLN A 36 -9.98 -16.02 10.88
CA GLN A 36 -9.35 -15.36 12.03
C GLN A 36 -8.50 -14.13 11.65
N GLY A 37 -8.54 -13.75 10.38
CA GLY A 37 -7.85 -12.61 9.80
C GLY A 37 -8.40 -11.30 10.31
N THR A 38 -7.52 -10.35 10.58
CA THR A 38 -7.89 -9.02 11.11
C THR A 38 -7.18 -7.85 10.42
N GLY A 39 -6.41 -8.08 9.36
CA GLY A 39 -5.74 -7.03 8.60
C GLY A 39 -4.43 -7.48 7.98
N ALA A 40 -3.61 -6.52 7.57
CA ALA A 40 -2.26 -6.73 7.05
C ALA A 40 -1.22 -5.79 7.66
N LEU A 41 0.06 -6.11 7.44
CA LEU A 41 1.22 -5.27 7.68
C LEU A 41 2.11 -5.29 6.42
N LEU A 42 2.47 -4.13 5.89
CA LEU A 42 3.39 -3.99 4.76
C LEU A 42 4.74 -3.46 5.25
N PHE A 43 5.82 -4.20 5.01
CA PHE A 43 7.19 -3.79 5.31
C PHE A 43 7.90 -3.31 4.04
N ALA A 44 8.24 -2.02 3.96
CA ALA A 44 8.97 -1.45 2.84
C ALA A 44 10.21 -0.65 3.27
N VAL A 45 11.29 -0.76 2.49
CA VAL A 45 12.59 -0.13 2.67
C VAL A 45 12.73 1.04 1.70
N PHE A 46 12.43 2.23 2.19
CA PHE A 46 12.50 3.46 1.40
C PHE A 46 13.97 3.90 1.21
N ARG A 47 14.47 3.89 -0.04
CA ARG A 47 15.83 4.38 -0.43
C ARG A 47 15.78 5.62 -1.34
N GLY A 48 15.03 6.64 -0.95
CA GLY A 48 14.93 7.94 -1.63
C GLY A 48 13.92 8.85 -0.95
N LYS A 49 13.86 10.14 -1.35
CA LYS A 49 12.96 11.22 -0.86
C LYS A 49 11.45 10.92 -1.09
N VAL A 50 11.00 9.75 -0.65
CA VAL A 50 9.62 9.24 -0.74
C VAL A 50 9.15 9.01 0.68
N SER A 51 9.23 10.07 1.48
CA SER A 51 8.72 10.10 2.85
C SER A 51 7.74 11.25 3.08
N GLU A 52 7.50 12.10 2.07
CA GLU A 52 6.61 13.26 2.20
C GLU A 52 5.22 13.06 1.57
N GLY A 53 4.99 11.94 0.87
CA GLY A 53 3.76 11.69 0.10
C GLY A 53 3.20 10.27 0.14
N ILE A 54 3.62 9.44 1.10
CA ILE A 54 2.85 8.22 1.40
C ILE A 54 1.67 8.66 2.27
N ASP A 55 0.72 9.29 1.63
CA ASP A 55 -0.56 9.59 2.24
C ASP A 55 -1.32 8.26 2.34
N PHE A 56 -1.28 7.62 3.51
CA PHE A 56 -2.13 6.47 3.81
C PHE A 56 -3.57 6.91 4.10
N THR A 57 -4.00 8.07 3.59
CA THR A 57 -5.34 8.61 3.83
C THR A 57 -6.28 8.20 2.69
N ASP A 58 -7.15 7.25 3.03
CA ASP A 58 -8.54 7.07 2.57
C ASP A 58 -9.03 8.10 1.53
N ASP A 59 -8.79 7.85 0.24
CA ASP A 59 -9.43 8.60 -0.85
C ASP A 59 -10.58 7.79 -1.46
N ARG A 60 -11.61 7.54 -0.64
CA ARG A 60 -12.94 7.20 -1.14
C ARG A 60 -13.64 8.45 -1.68
N GLY A 61 -13.29 8.85 -2.90
CA GLY A 61 -13.97 9.92 -3.64
C GLY A 61 -13.69 9.86 -5.15
N PRO A 62 -14.71 10.02 -6.03
CA PRO A 62 -14.49 9.91 -7.47
C PRO A 62 -13.95 11.25 -7.99
N GLY A 63 -12.64 11.29 -8.26
CA GLY A 63 -12.06 12.28 -9.16
C GLY A 63 -11.00 13.19 -8.55
N GLN A 64 -9.74 12.72 -8.53
CA GLN A 64 -8.60 13.59 -8.85
C GLN A 64 -7.41 12.74 -9.28
N MET A 65 -7.23 12.58 -10.59
CA MET A 65 -5.93 12.18 -11.13
C MET A 65 -5.03 13.42 -11.08
N ARG A 66 -4.19 13.51 -10.05
CA ARG A 66 -3.13 14.53 -10.00
C ARG A 66 -1.81 13.88 -10.37
N ASP A 67 -1.28 14.38 -11.47
CA ASP A 67 0.06 14.12 -12.01
C ASP A 67 1.11 14.41 -10.92
N PHE A 68 1.68 13.37 -10.31
CA PHE A 68 2.75 13.52 -9.31
C PHE A 68 4.10 13.57 -10.03
N ARG A 69 4.44 14.77 -10.49
CA ARG A 69 5.79 15.13 -10.96
C ARG A 69 6.60 15.63 -9.76
N TRP A 70 7.61 14.87 -9.33
CA TRP A 70 8.56 15.31 -8.32
C TRP A 70 9.77 15.95 -9.00
N ASP A 71 9.68 17.25 -9.28
CA ASP A 71 10.86 18.03 -9.69
C ASP A 71 11.72 18.39 -8.47
N THR A 72 12.99 17.98 -8.57
CA THR A 72 14.21 18.56 -7.96
C THR A 72 14.14 19.07 -6.53
N VAL A 73 14.87 18.39 -5.63
CA VAL A 73 15.84 19.11 -4.79
C VAL A 73 17.08 18.22 -4.64
N SER A 74 18.24 18.85 -4.76
CA SER A 74 19.57 18.34 -4.40
C SER A 74 19.67 17.89 -2.94
#